data_AF-A0A376MTE3-F1
#
_entry.id   AF-A0A376MTE3-F1
#
_cell.length_a   1.000
_cell.length_b   1.000
_cell.length_c   1.000
_cell.angle_alpha   90.00
_cell.angle_beta   90.00
_cell.angle_gamma   90.00
#
_symmetry.space_group_name_H-M   'P 1'
#
loop_
_entity.id
_entity.type
_entity.pdbx_description
1 polymer ?
#
loop_
_entity_poly.entity_id
_entity_poly.type
_entity_poly.pdbx_seq_one_letter_code
_entity_poly.pdbx_strand_id
1 'polypeptide(L)'
;MSGFFPIMMFGLPGAALAMYFAAPKERRPMVGGMLLSVAVTAFLTGVTEPLEFLFMFLAPLLYLLHALLTGISLFVATLLGIHAGFSFSAGAIDYALMYNLPAASQNVWMLLVMGVVFFAIYFVVFSLVIRMFNLKTPGREDKEDEIVTEEANSNTEEGLTQLATNYIAAVGRY
;
A
#
# COMPACT_ATOMS: atom_id res chain seq x y z
N MET A 1 8.25 3.84 19.34
CA MET A 1 8.51 3.68 17.89
C MET A 1 8.05 2.31 17.35
N SER A 2 7.76 1.33 18.20
CA SER A 2 7.51 -0.06 17.77
C SER A 2 6.17 -0.30 17.10
N GLY A 3 5.18 0.58 17.29
CA GLY A 3 3.87 0.45 16.65
C GLY A 3 3.86 0.73 15.14
N PHE A 4 4.98 1.13 14.52
CA PHE A 4 5.07 1.23 13.07
C PHE A 4 5.21 -0.14 12.39
N PHE A 5 5.88 -1.12 13.02
CA PHE A 5 6.09 -2.46 12.44
C PHE A 5 4.77 -3.12 12.01
N PRO A 6 3.71 -3.17 12.84
CA PRO A 6 2.46 -3.84 12.45
C PRO A 6 1.75 -3.17 11.29
N ILE A 7 1.89 -1.86 11.16
CA ILE A 7 1.25 -1.11 10.07
C ILE A 7 2.00 -1.31 8.76
N MET A 8 3.32 -1.11 8.77
CA MET A 8 4.13 -1.13 7.55
C MET A 8 4.28 -2.55 7.02
N MET A 9 4.47 -3.53 7.91
CA MET A 9 4.60 -4.92 7.51
C MET A 9 3.27 -5.60 7.19
N PHE A 10 2.16 -5.19 7.82
CA PHE A 10 0.93 -5.98 7.71
C PHE A 10 -0.31 -5.15 7.38
N GLY A 11 -0.49 -3.99 8.01
CA GLY A 11 -1.62 -3.11 7.71
C GLY A 11 -1.70 -2.72 6.23
N LEU A 12 -0.61 -2.19 5.67
CA LEU A 12 -0.57 -1.73 4.28
C LEU A 12 -0.66 -2.87 3.24
N PRO A 13 0.00 -4.02 3.41
CA PRO A 13 -0.31 -5.19 2.58
C PRO A 13 -1.77 -5.65 2.68
N GLY A 14 -2.39 -5.55 3.86
CA GLY A 14 -3.83 -5.79 4.03
C GLY A 14 -4.70 -4.79 3.26
N ALA A 15 -4.31 -3.51 3.23
CA ALA A 15 -4.96 -2.48 2.41
C ALA A 15 -4.80 -2.75 0.90
N ALA A 16 -3.59 -3.10 0.45
CA ALA A 16 -3.36 -3.51 -0.94
C ALA A 16 -4.25 -4.69 -1.34
N LEU A 17 -4.37 -5.70 -0.47
CA LEU A 17 -5.25 -6.83 -0.75
C LEU A 17 -6.73 -6.40 -0.83
N ALA A 18 -7.18 -5.51 0.05
CA ALA A 18 -8.54 -4.95 0.00
C ALA A 18 -8.79 -4.18 -1.30
N MET A 19 -7.84 -3.35 -1.74
CA MET A 19 -7.92 -2.60 -3.00
C MET A 19 -7.95 -3.55 -4.20
N TYR A 20 -7.13 -4.61 -4.20
CA TYR A 20 -7.13 -5.64 -5.25
C TYR A 20 -8.51 -6.32 -5.38
N PHE A 21 -9.13 -6.70 -4.26
CA PHE A 21 -10.45 -7.34 -4.30
C PHE A 21 -11.58 -6.37 -4.66
N ALA A 22 -11.40 -5.08 -4.37
CA ALA A 22 -12.35 -4.03 -4.76
C ALA A 22 -12.28 -3.69 -6.25
N ALA A 23 -11.15 -3.95 -6.93
CA ALA A 23 -11.01 -3.70 -8.36
C ALA A 23 -11.91 -4.63 -9.21
N PRO A 24 -12.46 -4.13 -10.34
CA PRO A 24 -13.21 -4.93 -11.32
C PRO A 24 -12.37 -6.09 -11.83
N LYS A 25 -13.01 -7.23 -12.15
CA LYS A 25 -12.30 -8.46 -12.53
C LYS A 25 -11.40 -8.27 -13.75
N GLU A 26 -11.82 -7.40 -14.65
CA GLU A 26 -11.14 -7.04 -15.89
C GLU A 26 -9.80 -6.32 -15.63
N ARG A 27 -9.73 -5.51 -14.56
CA ARG A 27 -8.54 -4.71 -14.20
C ARG A 27 -7.68 -5.33 -13.12
N ARG A 28 -8.12 -6.42 -12.48
CA ARG A 28 -7.34 -7.14 -11.45
C ARG A 28 -5.96 -7.59 -11.92
N PRO A 29 -5.76 -8.11 -13.15
CA PRO A 29 -4.41 -8.50 -13.60
C PRO A 29 -3.44 -7.31 -13.61
N MET A 30 -3.88 -6.16 -14.12
CA MET A 30 -3.09 -4.93 -14.19
C MET A 30 -2.75 -4.40 -12.79
N VAL A 31 -3.77 -4.24 -11.94
CA VAL A 31 -3.60 -3.64 -10.61
C VAL A 31 -2.93 -4.60 -9.63
N GLY A 32 -3.10 -5.91 -9.81
CA GLY A 32 -2.55 -6.94 -8.93
C GLY A 32 -1.02 -6.97 -8.92
N GLY A 33 -0.39 -6.86 -10.09
CA GLY A 33 1.08 -6.82 -10.18
C GLY A 33 1.66 -5.60 -9.46
N MET A 34 1.08 -4.43 -9.73
CA MET A 34 1.48 -3.17 -9.09
C MET A 34 1.28 -3.23 -7.57
N LEU A 35 0.07 -3.55 -7.08
CA LEU A 35 -0.25 -3.60 -5.65
C LEU A 35 0.60 -4.62 -4.90
N LEU A 36 0.86 -5.78 -5.51
CA LEU A 36 1.73 -6.79 -4.90
C LEU A 36 3.17 -6.28 -4.78
N SER A 37 3.71 -5.65 -5.83
CA SER A 37 5.07 -5.10 -5.83
C SER A 37 5.26 -4.05 -4.73
N VAL A 38 4.36 -3.07 -4.65
CA VAL A 38 4.45 -2.03 -3.61
C VAL A 38 4.17 -2.57 -2.22
N ALA A 39 3.27 -3.56 -2.06
CA ALA A 39 3.00 -4.20 -0.77
C ALA A 39 4.19 -5.02 -0.25
N VAL A 40 4.85 -5.79 -1.13
CA VAL A 40 6.06 -6.53 -0.77
C VAL A 40 7.20 -5.57 -0.43
N THR A 41 7.32 -4.46 -1.16
CA THR A 41 8.32 -3.43 -0.87
C THR A 41 8.07 -2.82 0.51
N ALA A 42 6.85 -2.38 0.81
CA ALA A 42 6.47 -1.88 2.13
C ALA A 42 6.70 -2.92 3.24
N PHE A 43 6.40 -4.19 2.98
CA PHE A 43 6.68 -5.26 3.94
C PHE A 43 8.16 -5.42 4.25
N LEU A 44 9.01 -5.49 3.22
CA LEU A 44 10.42 -5.80 3.39
C LEU A 44 11.22 -4.62 3.93
N THR A 45 11.05 -3.45 3.30
CA THR A 45 11.86 -2.25 3.58
C THR A 45 11.19 -1.31 4.56
N GLY A 46 9.86 -1.40 4.69
CA GLY A 46 9.07 -0.46 5.46
C GLY A 46 8.75 0.84 4.71
N VAL A 47 9.13 0.97 3.43
CA VAL A 47 8.83 2.15 2.63
C VAL A 47 7.38 2.09 2.14
N THR A 48 6.54 2.99 2.66
CA THR A 48 5.08 2.95 2.45
C THR A 48 4.57 3.94 1.42
N GLU A 49 5.34 4.99 1.11
CA GLU A 49 4.94 6.08 0.22
C GLU A 49 4.37 5.60 -1.13
N PRO A 50 5.00 4.64 -1.84
CA PRO A 50 4.49 4.18 -3.14
C PRO A 50 3.10 3.55 -3.06
N LEU A 51 2.74 2.95 -1.91
CA LEU A 51 1.42 2.36 -1.70
C LEU A 51 0.42 3.40 -1.19
N GLU A 52 0.85 4.31 -0.32
CA GLU A 52 0.01 5.38 0.22
C GLU A 52 -0.42 6.38 -0.85
N PHE A 53 0.47 6.73 -1.77
CA PHE A 53 0.18 7.68 -2.85
C PHE A 53 -0.92 7.17 -3.80
N LEU A 54 -1.08 5.86 -3.92
CA LEU A 54 -2.12 5.24 -4.75
C LEU A 54 -3.54 5.52 -4.24
N PHE A 55 -3.72 5.86 -2.95
CA PHE A 55 -5.04 6.12 -2.39
C PHE A 55 -5.15 7.45 -1.66
N MET A 56 -4.06 8.14 -1.30
CA MET A 56 -4.17 9.38 -0.54
C MET A 56 -4.89 10.49 -1.33
N PHE A 57 -4.67 10.54 -2.65
CA PHE A 57 -5.29 11.54 -3.53
C PHE A 57 -6.65 11.08 -4.05
N LEU A 58 -6.78 9.78 -4.32
CA LEU A 58 -8.00 9.18 -4.85
C LEU A 58 -9.11 9.05 -3.79
N ALA A 59 -8.71 8.70 -2.57
CA ALA A 59 -9.61 8.39 -1.47
C ALA A 59 -9.05 8.95 -0.13
N PRO A 60 -9.09 10.28 0.09
CA PRO A 60 -8.55 10.92 1.29
C PRO A 60 -9.08 10.33 2.60
N LEU A 61 -10.31 9.82 2.59
CA LEU A 61 -10.91 9.14 3.74
C LEU A 61 -10.12 7.88 4.16
N LEU A 62 -9.61 7.11 3.20
CA LEU A 62 -8.78 5.94 3.51
C LEU A 62 -7.44 6.35 4.12
N TYR A 63 -6.90 7.49 3.72
CA TYR A 63 -5.69 8.06 4.32
C TYR A 63 -5.91 8.51 5.76
N LEU A 64 -7.05 9.15 6.05
CA LEU A 64 -7.42 9.48 7.42
C LEU A 64 -7.58 8.23 8.30
N LEU A 65 -8.23 7.18 7.78
CA LEU A 65 -8.37 5.90 8.48
C LEU A 65 -7.01 5.24 8.71
N HIS A 66 -6.13 5.26 7.72
CA HIS A 66 -4.76 4.79 7.86
C HIS A 66 -4.04 5.53 9.00
N ALA A 67 -4.09 6.87 9.02
CA ALA A 67 -3.45 7.67 10.07
C ALA A 67 -3.99 7.36 11.47
N LEU A 68 -5.31 7.17 11.60
CA LEU A 68 -5.95 6.77 12.87
C LEU A 68 -5.52 5.38 13.33
N LEU A 69 -5.54 4.40 12.44
CA LEU A 69 -5.11 3.03 12.74
C LEU A 69 -3.62 2.98 13.11
N THR A 70 -2.78 3.80 12.46
CA THR A 70 -1.36 3.96 12.81
C THR A 70 -1.20 4.55 14.21
N GLY A 71 -1.97 5.58 14.56
CA GLY A 71 -2.01 6.13 15.92
C GLY A 71 -2.42 5.09 16.97
N ILE A 72 -3.44 4.28 16.69
CA ILE A 72 -3.89 3.19 17.57
C ILE A 72 -2.78 2.15 17.74
N SER A 73 -2.12 1.74 16.66
CA SER A 73 -0.99 0.80 16.72
C SER A 73 0.15 1.32 17.60
N LEU A 74 0.51 2.59 17.47
CA LEU A 74 1.51 3.23 18.33
C LEU A 74 1.09 3.28 19.80
N PHE A 75 -0.18 3.57 20.06
CA PHE A 75 -0.72 3.58 21.42
C PHE A 75 -0.71 2.18 22.05
N VAL A 76 -1.18 1.16 21.33
CA VAL A 76 -1.21 -0.24 21.80
C VAL A 76 0.21 -0.78 22.03
N ALA A 77 1.15 -0.51 21.12
CA ALA A 77 2.55 -0.91 21.31
C ALA A 77 3.17 -0.29 22.57
N THR A 78 2.86 0.99 22.84
CA THR A 78 3.32 1.69 24.04
C THR A 78 2.67 1.12 25.30
N LEU A 79 1.36 0.85 25.30
CA LEU A 79 0.66 0.25 26.44
C LEU A 79 1.18 -1.15 26.79
N LEU A 80 1.52 -1.94 25.77
CA LEU A 80 2.10 -3.27 25.95
C LEU A 80 3.59 -3.24 26.34
N GLY A 81 4.19 -2.04 26.48
CA GLY A 81 5.59 -1.88 26.85
C GLY A 81 6.57 -2.45 25.83
N ILE A 82 6.17 -2.55 24.56
CA ILE A 82 7.05 -3.07 23.51
C ILE A 82 8.06 -1.98 23.13
N HIS A 83 9.33 -2.26 23.37
CA HIS A 83 10.44 -1.41 22.99
C HIS A 83 11.29 -2.09 21.92
N ALA A 84 11.07 -1.68 20.69
CA ALA A 84 11.80 -2.03 19.48
C ALA A 84 12.06 -0.75 18.69
N GLY A 85 13.34 -0.44 18.48
CA GLY A 85 13.76 0.58 17.53
C GLY A 85 13.72 0.03 16.10
N PHE A 86 13.88 0.90 15.12
CA PHE A 86 14.17 0.55 13.74
C PHE A 86 15.19 1.55 13.20
N SER A 87 16.01 1.13 12.25
CA SER A 87 17.08 1.98 11.73
C SER A 87 16.64 2.80 10.52
N PHE A 88 15.70 2.29 9.73
CA PHE A 88 15.23 2.96 8.51
C PHE A 88 13.72 3.20 8.53
N SER A 89 12.89 2.15 8.44
CA SER A 89 11.44 2.31 8.28
C SER A 89 10.61 1.14 8.82
N ALA A 90 11.07 0.43 9.84
CA ALA A 90 10.27 -0.61 10.52
C ALA A 90 9.75 -1.73 9.59
N GLY A 91 10.50 -2.04 8.52
CA GLY A 91 10.23 -3.18 7.63
C GLY A 91 10.64 -4.52 8.25
N ALA A 92 10.36 -5.62 7.54
CA ALA A 92 10.73 -6.96 7.94
C ALA A 92 12.25 -7.14 8.09
N ILE A 93 13.03 -6.47 7.24
CA ILE A 93 14.50 -6.47 7.34
C ILE A 93 14.93 -5.79 8.65
N ASP A 94 14.39 -4.61 8.95
CA ASP A 94 14.64 -3.92 10.21
C ASP A 94 14.22 -4.78 11.40
N TYR A 95 13.07 -5.46 11.33
CA TYR A 95 12.59 -6.34 12.38
C TYR A 95 13.56 -7.49 12.65
N ALA A 96 14.05 -8.16 11.61
CA ALA A 96 15.00 -9.26 11.72
C ALA A 96 16.35 -8.82 12.31
N LEU A 97 16.82 -7.63 11.92
CA LEU A 97 18.05 -7.06 12.45
C LEU A 97 17.89 -6.66 13.93
N MET A 98 16.77 -6.04 14.28
CA MET A 98 16.49 -5.55 15.64
C MET A 98 16.18 -6.68 16.62
N TYR A 99 15.73 -7.85 16.14
CA TYR A 99 15.42 -9.00 16.99
C TYR A 99 16.61 -9.49 17.82
N ASN A 100 17.84 -9.34 17.32
CA ASN A 100 19.06 -9.81 17.98
C ASN A 100 19.76 -8.72 18.82
N LEU A 101 19.21 -7.51 18.92
CA LEU A 101 19.86 -6.43 19.67
C LEU A 101 19.57 -6.55 21.18
N PRO A 102 20.58 -6.37 22.07
CA PRO A 102 20.41 -6.41 23.52
C PRO A 102 19.45 -5.34 24.08
N ALA A 103 19.19 -4.28 23.31
CA ALA A 103 18.27 -3.20 23.64
C ALA A 103 16.80 -3.50 23.24
N ALA A 104 16.56 -4.59 22.51
CA ALA A 104 15.21 -4.98 22.11
C ALA A 104 14.49 -5.68 23.27
N SER A 105 13.24 -5.29 23.51
CA SER A 105 12.41 -5.91 24.55
C SER A 105 12.20 -7.40 24.27
N GLN A 106 12.15 -8.23 25.32
CA GLN A 106 11.87 -9.67 25.21
C GLN A 106 10.52 -9.99 24.53
N ASN A 107 9.64 -8.99 24.40
CA ASN A 107 8.29 -9.11 23.84
C ASN A 107 8.18 -8.71 22.35
N VAL A 108 9.30 -8.54 21.63
CA VAL A 108 9.30 -8.11 20.21
C VAL A 108 8.48 -9.02 19.30
N TRP A 109 8.39 -10.31 19.59
CA TRP A 109 7.55 -11.28 18.87
C TRP A 109 6.06 -10.89 18.84
N MET A 110 5.58 -10.14 19.84
CA MET A 110 4.20 -9.67 19.93
C MET A 110 3.87 -8.65 18.83
N LEU A 111 4.86 -8.01 18.21
CA LEU A 111 4.67 -7.16 17.03
C LEU A 111 4.21 -7.96 15.81
N LEU A 112 4.64 -9.22 15.65
CA LEU A 112 4.15 -10.07 14.56
C LEU A 112 2.68 -10.46 14.79
N VAL A 113 2.31 -10.79 16.03
CA VAL A 113 0.91 -11.08 16.39
C VAL A 113 0.04 -9.86 16.16
N MET A 114 0.49 -8.70 16.64
CA MET A 114 -0.18 -7.43 16.39
C MET A 114 -0.28 -7.15 14.89
N GLY A 115 0.78 -7.42 14.13
CA GLY A 115 0.82 -7.35 12.68
C GLY A 115 -0.30 -8.15 12.02
N VAL A 116 -0.43 -9.43 12.33
CA VAL A 116 -1.50 -10.28 11.77
C VAL A 116 -2.90 -9.75 12.13
N VAL A 117 -3.08 -9.26 13.35
CA VAL A 117 -4.35 -8.63 13.76
C VAL A 117 -4.62 -7.36 12.93
N PHE A 118 -3.63 -6.49 12.78
CA PHE A 118 -3.75 -5.27 11.96
C PHE A 118 -3.94 -5.60 10.47
N PHE A 119 -3.34 -6.66 9.92
CA PHE A 119 -3.61 -7.13 8.56
C PHE A 119 -5.11 -7.37 8.36
N ALA A 120 -5.73 -8.13 9.26
CA ALA A 120 -7.15 -8.44 9.20
C ALA A 120 -8.01 -7.19 9.38
N ILE A 121 -7.67 -6.32 10.33
CA ILE A 121 -8.38 -5.05 10.56
C ILE A 121 -8.31 -4.17 9.32
N TYR A 122 -7.13 -3.95 8.75
CA TYR A 122 -6.96 -3.14 7.54
C TYR A 122 -7.73 -3.73 6.38
N PHE A 123 -7.63 -5.04 6.14
CA PHE A 123 -8.35 -5.71 5.07
C PHE A 123 -9.87 -5.49 5.18
N VAL A 124 -10.43 -5.72 6.37
CA VAL A 124 -11.89 -5.57 6.61
C VAL A 124 -12.32 -4.11 6.52
N VAL A 125 -11.65 -3.21 7.24
CA VAL A 125 -12.02 -1.79 7.29
C VAL A 125 -11.89 -1.15 5.90
N PHE A 126 -10.78 -1.37 5.20
CA PHE A 126 -10.61 -0.84 3.85
C PHE A 126 -11.65 -1.43 2.90
N SER A 127 -11.87 -2.75 2.92
CA SER A 127 -12.88 -3.38 2.06
C SER A 127 -14.29 -2.83 2.30
N LEU A 128 -14.67 -2.61 3.56
CA LEU A 128 -15.98 -2.07 3.91
C LEU A 128 -16.12 -0.62 3.45
N VAL A 129 -15.14 0.23 3.76
CA VAL A 129 -15.18 1.66 3.44
C VAL A 129 -15.14 1.89 1.92
N ILE A 130 -14.31 1.14 1.20
CA ILE A 130 -14.22 1.17 -0.27
C ILE A 130 -15.55 0.78 -0.93
N ARG A 131 -16.28 -0.20 -0.37
CA ARG A 131 -17.58 -0.64 -0.90
C ARG A 131 -18.72 0.28 -0.50
N MET A 132 -18.74 0.72 0.76
CA MET A 132 -19.82 1.54 1.32
C MET A 132 -19.85 2.94 0.71
N PHE A 133 -18.69 3.57 0.51
CA PHE A 133 -18.58 4.91 -0.05
C PHE A 133 -18.26 4.92 -1.55
N ASN A 134 -18.25 3.74 -2.19
CA ASN A 134 -17.91 3.58 -3.61
C ASN A 134 -16.62 4.34 -3.99
N LEU A 135 -15.58 4.23 -3.16
CA LEU A 135 -14.36 5.01 -3.34
C LEU A 135 -13.63 4.58 -4.61
N LYS A 136 -13.14 5.57 -5.35
CA LYS A 136 -12.20 5.36 -6.45
C LYS A 136 -10.88 4.93 -5.82
N THR A 137 -10.55 3.64 -5.92
CA THR A 137 -9.23 3.10 -5.57
C THR A 137 -8.55 2.66 -6.87
N PRO A 138 -7.24 2.40 -6.89
CA PRO A 138 -6.55 1.97 -8.11
C PRO A 138 -7.30 0.87 -8.86
N GLY A 139 -7.61 1.10 -10.13
CA GLY A 139 -8.41 0.19 -10.96
C GLY A 139 -9.93 0.43 -10.94
N ARG A 140 -10.45 1.28 -10.06
CA ARG A 140 -11.85 1.74 -10.03
C ARG A 140 -12.01 3.16 -10.59
N GLU A 141 -11.01 3.67 -11.30
CA GLU A 141 -11.05 4.95 -12.00
C GLU A 141 -12.02 4.89 -13.19
N ASP A 142 -12.57 6.04 -13.58
CA ASP A 142 -13.52 6.07 -14.70
C ASP A 142 -12.76 5.79 -16.00
N LYS A 143 -13.44 5.21 -17.02
CA LYS A 143 -12.78 4.85 -18.29
C LYS A 143 -12.15 6.04 -19.03
N GLU A 144 -12.59 7.26 -18.73
CA GLU A 144 -12.02 8.49 -19.32
C GLU A 144 -10.66 8.88 -18.70
N ASP A 145 -10.31 8.34 -17.53
CA ASP A 145 -9.01 8.55 -16.89
C ASP A 145 -7.91 7.62 -17.46
N GLU A 146 -8.25 6.68 -18.37
CA GLU A 146 -7.31 5.83 -19.11
C GLU A 146 -6.67 6.62 -20.27
N ILE A 147 -5.91 7.67 -19.97
CA ILE A 147 -4.91 8.18 -20.91
C ILE A 147 -3.55 7.66 -20.44
N VAL A 148 -3.03 6.68 -21.19
CA VAL A 148 -1.66 6.12 -21.16
C VAL A 148 -1.37 4.99 -20.15
N THR A 149 -1.89 3.78 -20.39
CA THR A 149 -1.14 2.53 -20.11
C THR A 149 -1.59 1.38 -21.03
N GLU A 150 -1.82 1.63 -22.32
CA GLU A 150 -1.48 0.57 -23.26
C GLU A 150 0.02 0.68 -23.46
N GLU A 151 0.75 -0.31 -22.95
CA GLU A 151 2.13 -0.59 -23.35
C GLU A 151 2.11 -0.85 -24.87
N ALA A 152 2.10 0.22 -25.66
CA ALA A 152 2.60 0.18 -27.00
C ALA A 152 4.05 -0.24 -26.86
N ASN A 153 4.35 -1.47 -27.28
CA ASN A 153 5.67 -2.07 -27.20
C ASN A 153 6.67 -1.10 -27.86
N SER A 154 7.44 -0.35 -27.07
CA SER A 154 8.29 0.75 -27.56
C SER A 154 9.47 0.27 -28.43
N ASN A 155 9.55 -1.04 -28.64
CA ASN A 155 10.56 -1.73 -29.42
C ASN A 155 10.12 -1.97 -30.88
N THR A 156 8.88 -1.64 -31.25
CA THR A 156 8.41 -1.70 -32.65
C THR A 156 8.07 -0.29 -33.16
N GLU A 157 8.32 -0.07 -34.45
CA GLU A 157 7.99 1.20 -35.13
C GLU A 157 6.50 1.55 -35.01
N GLU A 158 5.64 0.53 -35.07
CA GLU A 158 4.19 0.66 -34.87
C GLU A 158 3.84 1.14 -33.45
N GLY A 159 4.52 0.59 -32.43
CA GLY A 159 4.32 0.98 -31.03
C GLY A 159 4.76 2.42 -30.75
N LEU A 160 5.90 2.83 -31.29
CA LEU A 160 6.38 4.22 -31.22
C LEU A 160 5.43 5.21 -31.90
N THR A 161 4.86 4.84 -33.05
CA THR A 161 3.92 5.68 -33.80
C THR A 161 2.59 5.85 -33.07
N GLN A 162 2.11 4.78 -32.45
CA GLN A 162 0.88 4.79 -31.66
C GLN A 162 1.06 5.59 -30.37
N LEU A 163 2.20 5.44 -29.70
CA LEU A 163 2.57 6.23 -28.53
C LEU A 163 2.68 7.74 -28.86
N ALA A 164 3.35 8.09 -29.96
CA ALA A 164 3.45 9.47 -30.42
C ALA A 164 2.08 10.08 -30.75
N THR A 165 1.20 9.32 -31.41
CA THR A 165 -0.17 9.76 -31.73
C THR A 165 -0.98 10.02 -30.46
N ASN A 166 -0.86 9.14 -29.45
CA ASN A 166 -1.52 9.28 -28.16
C ASN A 166 -1.00 10.49 -27.38
N TYR A 167 0.32 10.75 -27.38
CA TYR A 167 0.89 11.95 -26.77
C TYR A 167 0.43 13.24 -27.46
N ILE A 168 0.40 13.27 -28.80
CA ILE A 168 -0.08 14.44 -29.55
C ILE A 168 -1.57 14.69 -29.27
N ALA A 169 -2.38 13.64 -29.15
CA ALA A 169 -3.78 13.75 -28.78
C ALA A 169 -3.97 14.29 -27.35
N ALA A 170 -3.12 13.86 -26.40
CA ALA A 170 -3.17 14.28 -25.01
C ALA A 170 -2.67 15.72 -24.76
N VAL A 171 -1.68 16.19 -25.54
CA VAL A 171 -1.10 17.54 -25.39
C VAL A 171 -1.94 18.62 -26.09
N GLY A 172 -2.90 18.23 -26.91
CA GLY A 172 -3.91 19.13 -27.47
C GLY A 172 -3.64 19.48 -28.93
N ARG A 173 -4.67 19.20 -29.74
CA ARG A 173 -4.86 19.83 -31.05
C ARG A 173 -5.15 21.31 -30.83
N TYR A 174 -4.34 22.18 -31.41
CA TYR A 174 -4.84 23.47 -31.92
C TYR A 174 -5.50 23.22 -33.27
#